data_AF-A0A2V2ZQ27-F1
#
_entry.id   AF-A0A2V2ZQ27-F1
#
_cell.length_a   1.000
_cell.length_b   1.000
_cell.length_c   1.000
_cell.angle_alpha   90.00
_cell.angle_beta   90.00
_cell.angle_gamma   90.00
#
_symmetry.space_group_name_H-M   'P 1'
#
loop_
_entity.id
_entity.type
_entity.pdbx_description
1 polymer ?
#
loop_
_entity_poly.entity_id
_entity_poly.type
_entity_poly.pdbx_seq_one_letter_code
_entity_poly.pdbx_strand_id
1 'polypeptide(L)'
;MEELIYSKIKEYDPQLDDFEISYSNHPLLLDDVIMSYKGRNKLAKSESIKELTYEILNNLLLIKNESVEYVKFVVVRYNITSRLFVFAEDYSKVFFDFTSPTEKNSN
;
A
#
# COMPACT_ATOMS: atom_id res chain seq x y z
N MET A 1 15.56 -3.89 -11.35
CA MET A 1 14.43 -3.19 -10.68
C MET A 1 13.60 -4.17 -9.90
N GLU A 2 13.03 -5.17 -10.56
CA GLU A 2 12.24 -6.25 -9.95
C GLU A 2 12.96 -6.95 -8.79
N GLU A 3 14.23 -7.35 -8.98
CA GLU A 3 15.06 -7.94 -7.92
C GLU A 3 15.18 -7.04 -6.67
N LEU A 4 15.28 -5.71 -6.86
CA LEU A 4 15.32 -4.76 -5.74
C LEU A 4 13.98 -4.77 -5.00
N ILE A 5 12.87 -4.74 -5.72
CA ILE A 5 11.53 -4.77 -5.12
C ILE A 5 11.33 -6.07 -4.33
N TYR A 6 11.70 -7.22 -4.89
CA TYR A 6 11.70 -8.51 -4.20
C TYR A 6 12.54 -8.46 -2.92
N SER A 7 13.78 -7.96 -3.00
CA SER A 7 14.66 -7.82 -1.83
C SER A 7 14.03 -6.94 -0.75
N LYS A 8 13.45 -5.79 -1.13
CA LYS A 8 12.85 -4.85 -0.18
C LYS A 8 11.56 -5.35 0.45
N ILE A 9 10.75 -6.10 -0.28
CA ILE A 9 9.59 -6.80 0.31
C ILE A 9 10.07 -7.84 1.31
N LYS A 10 11.10 -8.62 0.98
CA LYS A 10 11.69 -9.63 1.89
C LYS A 10 12.35 -9.04 3.13
N GLU A 11 13.00 -7.89 3.00
CA GLU A 11 13.53 -7.15 4.14
C GLU A 11 12.41 -6.64 5.06
N TYR A 12 11.30 -6.18 4.48
CA TYR A 12 10.14 -5.67 5.21
C TYR A 12 9.33 -6.79 5.87
N ASP A 13 9.10 -7.90 5.17
CA ASP A 13 8.40 -9.08 5.65
C ASP A 13 9.14 -10.37 5.24
N PRO A 14 10.07 -10.86 6.09
CA PRO A 14 10.86 -12.05 5.80
C PRO A 14 10.03 -13.32 5.66
N GLN A 15 8.84 -13.38 6.25
CA GLN A 15 7.96 -14.55 6.24
C GLN A 15 7.14 -14.68 4.93
N LEU A 16 7.16 -13.65 4.10
CA LEU A 16 6.42 -13.66 2.85
C LEU A 16 7.19 -14.45 1.78
N ASP A 17 7.02 -15.76 1.76
CA ASP A 17 7.60 -16.68 0.76
C ASP A 17 6.71 -16.86 -0.48
N ASP A 18 7.31 -17.30 -1.59
CA ASP A 18 6.63 -17.69 -2.84
C ASP A 18 5.57 -16.69 -3.34
N PHE A 19 5.98 -15.43 -3.53
CA PHE A 19 5.11 -14.37 -3.99
C PHE A 19 5.44 -13.87 -5.40
N GLU A 20 4.42 -13.35 -6.07
CA GLU A 20 4.54 -12.63 -7.34
C GLU A 20 4.30 -11.14 -7.12
N ILE A 21 5.02 -10.30 -7.85
CA ILE A 21 4.81 -8.86 -7.82
C ILE A 21 4.18 -8.34 -9.11
N SER A 22 3.42 -7.26 -9.00
CA SER A 22 2.98 -6.46 -10.14
C SER A 22 3.09 -4.99 -9.78
N TYR A 23 3.79 -4.22 -10.59
CA TYR A 23 4.07 -2.82 -10.33
C TYR A 23 3.97 -1.99 -11.61
N SER A 24 3.64 -0.71 -11.43
CA SER A 24 3.80 0.30 -12.46
C SER A 24 5.06 1.11 -12.14
N ASN A 25 5.82 1.46 -13.17
CA ASN A 25 6.95 2.38 -13.03
C ASN A 25 6.52 3.85 -12.88
N HIS A 26 5.22 4.14 -12.98
CA HIS A 26 4.70 5.49 -12.87
C HIS A 26 4.56 5.92 -11.39
N PRO A 27 5.36 6.90 -10.91
CA PRO A 27 5.16 7.48 -9.60
C PRO A 27 3.84 8.26 -9.53
N LEU A 28 3.26 8.30 -8.33
CA LEU A 28 2.07 9.10 -8.04
C LEU A 28 2.41 10.17 -7.01
N LEU A 29 1.89 11.38 -7.22
CA LEU A 29 2.02 12.48 -6.28
C LEU A 29 1.40 12.08 -4.93
N LEU A 30 2.18 12.16 -3.85
CA LEU A 30 1.73 11.79 -2.52
C LEU A 30 0.50 12.59 -2.09
N ASP A 31 0.46 13.88 -2.43
CA ASP A 31 -0.67 14.75 -2.10
C ASP A 31 -1.97 14.34 -2.81
N ASP A 32 -1.89 13.88 -4.06
CA ASP A 32 -3.05 13.37 -4.79
C ASP A 32 -3.56 12.06 -4.16
N VAL A 33 -2.64 11.18 -3.75
CA VAL A 33 -2.98 9.94 -3.05
C VAL A 33 -3.64 10.25 -1.69
N ILE A 34 -3.10 11.18 -0.91
CA ILE A 34 -3.68 11.64 0.36
C ILE A 34 -5.10 12.17 0.13
N MET A 35 -5.30 13.02 -0.88
CA MET A 35 -6.61 13.55 -1.22
C MET A 35 -7.60 12.45 -1.64
N SER A 36 -7.13 11.46 -2.39
CA SER A 36 -7.94 10.28 -2.75
C SER A 36 -8.41 9.51 -1.51
N TYR A 37 -7.51 9.23 -0.55
CA TYR A 37 -7.85 8.47 0.65
C TYR A 37 -8.74 9.25 1.63
N LYS A 38 -8.60 10.58 1.73
CA LYS A 38 -9.58 11.43 2.43
C LYS A 38 -10.99 11.28 1.84
N GLY A 39 -11.08 11.29 0.50
CA GLY A 39 -12.34 11.08 -0.20
C GLY A 39 -12.93 9.68 0.04
N ARG A 40 -12.10 8.63 -0.09
CA ARG A 40 -12.50 7.24 0.15
C ARG A 40 -13.01 7.02 1.57
N ASN A 41 -12.31 7.55 2.57
CA ASN A 41 -12.72 7.45 3.96
C ASN A 41 -14.08 8.13 4.23
N LYS A 42 -14.30 9.32 3.66
CA LYS A 42 -15.58 10.03 3.75
C LYS A 42 -16.74 9.28 3.08
N LEU A 43 -16.46 8.52 2.02
CA LEU A 43 -17.45 7.76 1.24
C LEU A 43 -17.60 6.30 1.71
N ALA A 44 -16.82 5.86 2.70
CA ALA A 44 -16.85 4.50 3.20
C ALA A 44 -18.24 4.15 3.76
N LYS A 45 -18.81 3.05 3.28
CA LYS A 45 -20.15 2.58 3.69
C LYS A 45 -20.13 1.60 4.86
N SER A 46 -19.02 0.88 5.04
CA SER A 46 -18.80 -0.06 6.13
C SER A 46 -17.71 0.47 7.07
N GLU A 47 -17.83 0.15 8.36
CA GLU A 47 -16.85 0.59 9.35
C GLU A 47 -15.47 -0.01 9.07
N SER A 48 -15.40 -1.26 8.60
CA SER A 48 -14.13 -1.90 8.22
C SER A 48 -13.39 -1.16 7.10
N ILE A 49 -14.11 -0.68 6.08
CA ILE A 49 -13.53 0.12 4.99
C ILE A 49 -13.13 1.50 5.51
N LYS A 50 -13.91 2.07 6.43
CA LYS A 50 -13.60 3.36 7.05
C LYS A 50 -12.34 3.28 7.90
N GLU A 51 -12.21 2.27 8.76
CA GLU A 51 -11.02 2.01 9.57
C GLU A 51 -9.79 1.80 8.68
N LEU A 52 -9.87 0.94 7.67
CA LEU A 52 -8.75 0.69 6.76
C LEU A 52 -8.33 1.96 6.01
N THR A 53 -9.27 2.70 5.42
CA THR A 53 -8.95 3.92 4.68
C THR A 53 -8.41 5.03 5.58
N TYR A 54 -8.82 5.06 6.86
CA TYR A 54 -8.28 5.96 7.86
C TYR A 54 -6.83 5.60 8.24
N GLU A 55 -6.53 4.31 8.44
CA GLU A 55 -5.18 3.82 8.70
C GLU A 55 -4.23 4.16 7.55
N ILE A 56 -4.65 3.87 6.31
CA ILE A 56 -3.87 4.20 5.11
C ILE A 56 -3.63 5.71 5.03
N LEU A 57 -4.66 6.53 5.28
CA LEU A 57 -4.52 7.99 5.27
C LEU A 57 -3.50 8.47 6.31
N ASN A 58 -3.52 7.92 7.52
CA ASN A 58 -2.55 8.29 8.56
C ASN A 58 -1.12 7.94 8.15
N ASN A 59 -0.90 6.75 7.60
CA ASN A 59 0.42 6.33 7.11
C ASN A 59 0.92 7.25 5.99
N LEU A 60 0.06 7.65 5.04
CA LEU A 60 0.42 8.61 4.00
C LEU A 60 0.80 9.99 4.55
N LEU A 61 0.10 10.47 5.58
CA LEU A 61 0.42 11.73 6.24
C LEU A 61 1.76 11.67 6.99
N LEU A 62 2.13 10.50 7.55
CA LEU A 62 3.43 10.29 8.16
C LEU A 62 4.56 10.36 7.11
N ILE A 63 4.37 9.73 5.94
CA ILE A 63 5.32 9.79 4.83
C ILE A 63 5.54 11.24 4.37
N LYS A 64 4.49 12.07 4.35
CA LYS A 64 4.60 13.47 3.95
C LYS A 64 5.57 14.27 4.83
N ASN A 65 5.71 13.91 6.10
CA ASN A 65 6.66 14.54 7.02
C ASN A 65 8.12 14.18 6.70
N GLU A 66 8.37 13.13 5.92
CA GLU A 66 9.70 12.75 5.43
C GLU A 66 10.14 13.52 4.16
N SER A 67 9.40 14.57 3.75
CA SER A 67 9.66 15.34 2.52
C SER A 67 9.60 14.51 1.23
N VAL A 68 8.78 13.46 1.21
CA VAL A 68 8.54 12.60 0.05
C VAL A 68 7.47 13.24 -0.83
N GLU A 69 7.78 13.45 -2.12
CA GLU A 69 6.84 14.01 -3.10
C GLU A 69 6.06 12.93 -3.85
N TYR A 70 6.71 11.80 -4.13
CA TYR A 70 6.17 10.72 -4.95
C TYR A 70 6.22 9.38 -4.23
N VAL A 71 5.20 8.57 -4.47
CA VAL A 71 5.15 7.17 -4.03
C VAL A 71 4.86 6.24 -5.20
N LYS A 72 5.25 4.98 -5.06
CA LYS A 72 4.89 3.91 -6.00
C LYS A 72 4.16 2.80 -5.30
N PHE A 73 3.34 2.08 -6.06
CA PHE A 73 2.59 0.95 -5.54
C PHE A 73 3.08 -0.35 -6.17
N VAL A 74 3.23 -1.36 -5.32
CA VAL A 74 3.54 -2.73 -5.73
C VAL A 74 2.46 -3.63 -5.19
N VAL A 75 1.77 -4.34 -6.07
CA VAL A 75 0.85 -5.42 -5.69
C VAL A 75 1.66 -6.68 -5.49
N VAL A 76 1.54 -7.30 -4.34
CA VAL A 76 2.15 -8.58 -4.01
C VAL A 76 1.05 -9.63 -3.87
N ARG A 77 1.18 -10.72 -4.62
CA ARG A 77 0.23 -11.85 -4.59
C ARG A 77 0.92 -13.08 -4.05
N TYR A 78 0.30 -13.70 -3.08
CA TYR A 78 0.73 -14.97 -2.50
C TYR A 78 -0.52 -15.75 -2.10
N ASN A 79 -0.59 -17.02 -2.48
CA ASN A 79 -1.82 -17.82 -2.36
C ASN A 79 -3.04 -17.10 -2.97
N ILE A 80 -4.10 -16.89 -2.18
CA ILE A 80 -5.33 -16.18 -2.57
C ILE A 80 -5.33 -14.71 -2.14
N THR A 81 -4.25 -14.22 -1.53
CA THR A 81 -4.17 -12.90 -0.91
C THR A 81 -3.44 -11.93 -1.82
N SER A 82 -4.00 -10.72 -1.96
CA SER A 82 -3.33 -9.58 -2.60
C SER A 82 -3.05 -8.51 -1.55
N ARG A 83 -1.78 -8.14 -1.40
CA ARG A 83 -1.30 -7.03 -0.57
C ARG A 83 -0.85 -5.88 -1.46
N LEU A 84 -1.15 -4.64 -1.09
CA LEU A 84 -0.63 -3.45 -1.75
C LEU A 84 0.45 -2.83 -0.87
N PHE A 85 1.67 -2.75 -1.40
CA PHE A 85 2.81 -2.13 -0.76
C PHE A 85 3.01 -0.71 -1.31
N VAL A 86 3.27 0.24 -0.42
CA VAL A 86 3.59 1.63 -0.76
C VAL A 86 5.08 1.86 -0.61
N PHE A 87 5.72 2.23 -1.71
CA PHE A 87 7.16 2.36 -1.83
C PHE A 87 7.59 3.82 -2.03
N ALA A 88 8.84 4.10 -1.67
CA ALA A 88 9.58 5.24 -2.20
C ALA A 88 9.66 5.18 -3.73
N GLU A 89 9.80 6.33 -4.37
CA GLU A 89 9.83 6.45 -5.84
C GLU A 89 10.90 5.56 -6.50
N ASP A 90 12.05 5.41 -5.86
CA ASP A 90 13.19 4.60 -6.30
C ASP A 90 13.12 3.12 -5.86
N TYR A 91 12.02 2.74 -5.20
CA TYR A 91 11.81 1.44 -4.56
C TYR A 91 12.82 1.08 -3.46
N SER A 92 13.58 2.04 -2.92
CA SER A 92 14.59 1.76 -1.88
C SER A 92 14.00 1.39 -0.51
N LYS A 93 12.76 1.82 -0.25
CA LYS A 93 12.07 1.68 1.04
C LYS A 93 10.60 1.32 0.81
N VAL A 94 10.12 0.33 1.56
CA VAL A 94 8.69 0.11 1.81
C VAL A 94 8.28 1.05 2.95
N PHE A 95 7.25 1.88 2.74
CA PHE A 95 6.69 2.71 3.80
C PHE A 95 5.69 1.94 4.65
N PHE A 96 4.74 1.28 4.00
CA PHE A 96 3.74 0.41 4.63
C PHE A 96 3.09 -0.46 3.56
N ASP A 97 2.28 -1.42 4.01
CA ASP A 97 1.44 -2.23 3.15
C ASP A 97 0.03 -2.40 3.75
N PHE A 98 -0.90 -2.91 2.95
CA PHE A 98 -2.22 -3.29 3.46
C PHE A 98 -2.88 -4.34 2.56
N THR A 99 -3.83 -5.07 3.12
CA THR A 99 -4.77 -5.94 2.39
C THR A 99 -6.12 -5.26 2.28
N SER A 100 -6.85 -5.54 1.19
CA SER A 100 -8.27 -5.21 1.15
C SER A 100 -9.00 -6.04 2.22
N PRO A 101 -9.99 -5.49 2.94
CA PRO A 101 -10.75 -6.28 3.89
C PRO A 101 -11.49 -7.35 3.10
N THR A 102 -11.40 -8.60 3.51
CA THR A 102 -12.35 -9.62 3.09
C THR A 102 -13.63 -9.35 3.86
N GLU A 103 -14.64 -8.76 3.23
CA GLU A 103 -15.98 -8.75 3.81
C GLU A 103 -16.40 -10.22 3.96
N LYS A 104 -16.44 -10.72 5.20
CA LYS A 104 -17.18 -11.95 5.47
C LYS A 104 -18.62 -11.61 5.14
N ASN A 105 -19.15 -12.15 4.04
CA ASN A 105 -20.58 -12.26 3.85
C ASN A 105 -21.11 -13.06 5.03
N SER A 106 -21.61 -12.36 6.05
CA SER A 106 -22.44 -12.96 7.09
C SER A 106 -23.72 -13.42 6.39
N ASN A 107 -23.73 -14.68 5.95
CA ASN A 107 -24.95 -15.39 5.58
C ASN A 107 -25.83 -15.60 6.81
#